data_AF-B8AMZ9-F1
#
_entry.id   AF-B8AMZ9-F1
#
_cell.length_a   1.000
_cell.length_b   1.000
_cell.length_c   1.000
_cell.angle_alpha   90.00
_cell.angle_beta   90.00
_cell.angle_gamma   90.00
#
_symmetry.space_group_name_H-M   'P 1'
#
loop_
_entity.id
_entity.type
_entity.pdbx_description
1 polymer ?
#
loop_
_entity_poly.entity_id
_entity_poly.type
_entity_poly.pdbx_seq_one_letter_code
_entity_poly.pdbx_strand_id
1 'polypeptide(L)'
;MSGVHEERCQHDKPVAVLVRLVIKTKVDELRVIAVWGTSGDIREMSIVGGAYDHLKRSNKFECCAWVNLMHPLNPTKLLQTIVRQFYVRSLQEAGKATPSCQILSSMLIKEDHLNDEFNEYLSDKCYLVMLNDLSTAEEWKQIKMLFPDNKKGSRIIVFTQHVEVASFCARTEEVAPEQMQLFADQTLYAFRCKMIS
;
A
#
# COMPACT_ATOMS: atom_id res chain seq x y z
N MET A 1 -34.98 -15.44 0.13
CA MET A 1 -33.70 -15.24 -0.57
C MET A 1 -32.68 -14.80 0.47
N SER A 2 -31.56 -15.50 0.54
CA SER A 2 -30.74 -15.72 1.74
C SER A 2 -29.98 -14.49 2.23
N GLY A 3 -29.98 -14.22 3.55
CA GLY A 3 -29.17 -13.16 4.20
C GLY A 3 -27.67 -13.26 3.92
N VAL A 4 -27.18 -14.42 3.49
CA VAL A 4 -25.80 -14.63 3.05
C VAL A 4 -25.46 -13.83 1.77
N HIS A 5 -26.45 -13.56 0.91
CA HIS A 5 -26.24 -12.72 -0.28
C HIS A 5 -26.21 -11.23 0.04
N GLU A 6 -26.97 -10.78 1.04
CA GLU A 6 -26.96 -9.38 1.49
C GLU A 6 -25.67 -9.03 2.26
N GLU A 7 -25.16 -9.92 3.10
CA GLU A 7 -23.88 -9.74 3.80
C GLU A 7 -22.70 -9.66 2.81
N ARG A 8 -22.69 -10.48 1.74
CA ARG A 8 -21.68 -10.40 0.67
C ARG A 8 -21.76 -9.08 -0.09
N CYS A 9 -22.97 -8.63 -0.47
CA CYS A 9 -23.15 -7.34 -1.14
C CYS A 9 -22.79 -6.12 -0.28
N GLN A 10 -22.91 -6.22 1.06
CA GLN A 10 -22.47 -5.17 1.98
C GLN A 10 -20.94 -5.09 2.07
N HIS A 11 -20.24 -6.21 1.96
CA HIS A 11 -18.77 -6.26 1.97
C HIS A 11 -18.16 -5.83 0.61
N ASP A 12 -18.83 -6.12 -0.50
CA ASP A 12 -18.33 -5.82 -1.85
C ASP A 12 -18.34 -4.31 -2.17
N LYS A 13 -19.27 -3.55 -1.59
CA LYS A 13 -19.40 -2.10 -1.85
C LYS A 13 -18.19 -1.31 -1.33
N PRO A 14 -17.77 -1.40 -0.06
CA PRO A 14 -16.58 -0.70 0.46
C PRO A 14 -15.30 -1.08 -0.27
N VAL A 15 -15.14 -2.37 -0.59
CA VAL A 15 -14.02 -2.87 -1.39
C VAL A 15 -13.97 -2.16 -2.74
N ALA A 16 -15.10 -2.12 -3.46
CA ALA A 16 -15.18 -1.44 -4.75
C ALA A 16 -14.91 0.07 -4.65
N VAL A 17 -15.35 0.73 -3.58
CA VAL A 17 -15.06 2.16 -3.34
C VAL A 17 -13.57 2.38 -3.15
N LEU A 18 -12.89 1.60 -2.29
CA LEU A 18 -11.46 1.72 -2.05
C LEU A 18 -10.64 1.40 -3.31
N VAL A 19 -10.99 0.34 -4.05
CA VAL A 19 -10.39 0.01 -5.35
C VAL A 19 -10.50 1.18 -6.32
N ARG A 20 -11.70 1.76 -6.44
CA ARG A 20 -11.92 2.93 -7.28
C ARG A 20 -11.09 4.12 -6.81
N LEU A 21 -10.98 4.37 -5.52
CA LEU A 21 -10.18 5.46 -4.98
C LEU A 21 -8.70 5.35 -5.38
N VAL A 22 -8.16 4.12 -5.34
CA VAL A 22 -6.76 3.83 -5.72
C VAL A 22 -6.54 3.95 -7.25
N ILE A 23 -7.53 3.56 -8.06
CA ILE A 23 -7.42 3.49 -9.53
C ILE A 23 -7.86 4.79 -10.25
N LYS A 24 -8.81 5.58 -9.73
CA LYS A 24 -9.56 6.67 -10.41
C LYS A 24 -8.70 7.78 -11.03
N THR A 25 -7.37 7.72 -10.90
CA THR A 25 -6.50 8.84 -11.17
C THR A 25 -5.56 8.54 -12.34
N LYS A 26 -5.79 9.22 -13.47
CA LYS A 26 -4.95 9.21 -14.68
C LYS A 26 -3.60 9.95 -14.51
N VAL A 27 -3.11 10.02 -13.28
CA VAL A 27 -1.88 10.74 -12.98
C VAL A 27 -0.84 9.70 -12.58
N ASP A 28 0.30 9.79 -13.24
CA ASP A 28 1.38 8.82 -13.12
C ASP A 28 2.22 9.03 -11.85
N GLU A 29 1.94 10.05 -11.04
CA GLU A 29 2.57 10.27 -9.73
C GLU A 29 2.33 9.13 -8.74
N LEU A 30 3.29 8.97 -7.82
CA LEU A 30 3.11 8.24 -6.57
C LEU A 30 2.00 8.87 -5.72
N ARG A 31 1.10 8.04 -5.17
CA ARG A 31 0.02 8.50 -4.28
C ARG A 31 -0.12 7.64 -3.06
N VAL A 32 -0.51 8.31 -1.99
CA VAL A 32 -0.77 7.71 -0.68
C VAL A 32 -2.27 7.79 -0.40
N ILE A 33 -2.86 6.64 -0.07
CA ILE A 33 -4.24 6.51 0.37
C ILE A 33 -4.17 6.03 1.81
N ALA A 34 -4.47 6.90 2.76
CA ALA A 34 -4.52 6.53 4.15
C ALA A 34 -5.95 6.12 4.51
N VAL A 35 -6.10 4.93 5.07
CA VAL A 35 -7.35 4.37 5.55
C VAL A 35 -7.28 4.36 7.07
N TRP A 36 -8.28 4.99 7.69
CA TRP A 36 -8.44 5.02 9.13
C TRP A 36 -9.55 4.06 9.52
N GLY A 37 -9.19 3.04 10.29
CA GLY A 37 -10.11 2.15 10.99
C GLY A 37 -10.30 2.62 12.43
N THR A 38 -11.52 2.61 12.93
CA THR A 38 -11.82 3.11 14.27
C THR A 38 -11.82 2.03 15.33
N SER A 39 -12.09 0.78 14.94
CA SER A 39 -12.25 -0.35 15.86
C SER A 39 -11.09 -1.34 15.77
N GLY A 40 -10.35 -1.34 14.66
CA GLY A 40 -9.33 -2.36 14.39
C GLY A 40 -9.92 -3.75 14.18
N ASP A 41 -11.23 -3.84 13.93
CA ASP A 41 -11.91 -5.11 13.83
C ASP A 41 -11.58 -5.87 12.53
N ILE A 42 -11.93 -7.15 12.53
CA ILE A 42 -11.67 -8.07 11.43
C ILE A 42 -12.36 -7.60 10.14
N ARG A 43 -13.48 -6.87 10.23
CA ARG A 43 -14.23 -6.40 9.06
C ARG A 43 -13.49 -5.27 8.35
N GLU A 44 -12.95 -4.30 9.08
CA GLU A 44 -12.14 -3.21 8.52
C GLU A 44 -10.94 -3.78 7.74
N MET A 45 -10.19 -4.69 8.39
CA MET A 45 -9.05 -5.37 7.77
C MET A 45 -9.46 -6.17 6.53
N SER A 46 -10.60 -6.86 6.58
CA SER A 46 -11.13 -7.65 5.46
C SER A 46 -11.50 -6.78 4.25
N ILE A 47 -12.04 -5.58 4.48
CA ILE A 47 -12.34 -4.61 3.39
C ILE A 47 -11.04 -4.14 2.73
N VAL A 48 -10.06 -3.71 3.52
CA VAL A 48 -8.75 -3.27 3.01
C VAL A 48 -8.08 -4.41 2.26
N GLY A 49 -8.14 -5.63 2.80
CA GLY A 49 -7.56 -6.80 2.15
C GLY A 49 -8.23 -7.22 0.86
N GLY A 50 -9.57 -7.20 0.82
CA GLY A 50 -10.33 -7.44 -0.39
C GLY A 50 -9.97 -6.43 -1.50
N ALA A 51 -9.77 -5.16 -1.14
CA ALA A 51 -9.35 -4.14 -2.07
C ALA A 51 -7.91 -4.36 -2.58
N TYR A 52 -6.97 -4.66 -1.68
CA TYR A 52 -5.58 -4.97 -2.05
C TYR A 52 -5.52 -6.18 -3.00
N ASP A 53 -6.24 -7.27 -2.70
CA ASP A 53 -6.23 -8.47 -3.54
C ASP A 53 -6.83 -8.19 -4.92
N HIS A 54 -7.90 -7.38 -4.99
CA HIS A 54 -8.47 -6.95 -6.26
C HIS A 54 -7.44 -6.13 -7.08
N LEU A 55 -6.74 -5.20 -6.43
CA LEU A 55 -5.73 -4.36 -7.08
C LEU A 55 -4.52 -5.18 -7.53
N LYS A 56 -4.04 -6.11 -6.70
CA LYS A 56 -2.94 -7.03 -7.02
C LYS A 56 -3.23 -7.86 -8.27
N ARG A 57 -4.47 -8.33 -8.43
CA ARG A 57 -4.95 -9.12 -9.58
C ARG A 57 -5.21 -8.30 -10.85
N SER A 58 -5.21 -6.97 -10.77
CA SER A 58 -5.51 -6.10 -11.92
C SER A 58 -4.38 -6.04 -12.97
N ASN A 59 -3.22 -6.65 -12.70
CA ASN A 59 -2.00 -6.59 -13.51
C ASN A 59 -1.46 -5.16 -13.80
N LYS A 60 -2.02 -4.14 -13.14
CA LYS A 60 -1.53 -2.77 -13.21
C LYS A 60 -0.20 -2.59 -12.49
N PHE A 61 -0.03 -3.28 -11.37
CA PHE A 61 1.13 -3.16 -10.49
C PHE A 61 2.03 -4.38 -10.66
N GLU A 62 3.24 -4.15 -11.16
CA GLU A 62 4.29 -5.16 -11.34
C GLU A 62 4.79 -5.66 -9.98
N CYS A 63 4.91 -4.74 -9.02
CA CYS A 63 5.38 -5.04 -7.67
C CYS A 63 4.24 -4.86 -6.67
N CYS A 64 3.96 -5.88 -5.85
CA CYS A 64 3.00 -5.75 -4.74
C CYS A 64 3.58 -6.29 -3.43
N ALA A 65 3.37 -5.56 -2.35
CA ALA A 65 3.70 -6.00 -1.00
C ALA A 65 2.62 -5.58 -0.01
N TRP A 66 2.36 -6.45 0.97
CA TRP A 66 1.58 -6.14 2.18
C TRP A 66 2.46 -6.34 3.39
N VAL A 67 2.66 -5.29 4.18
CA VAL A 67 3.49 -5.36 5.39
C VAL A 67 2.69 -4.92 6.61
N ASN A 68 2.71 -5.75 7.64
CA ASN A 68 2.36 -5.33 9.00
C ASN A 68 3.62 -4.74 9.64
N LEU A 69 3.57 -3.48 10.03
CA LEU A 69 4.70 -2.80 10.62
C LEU A 69 4.97 -3.35 12.02
N MET A 70 6.25 -3.63 12.30
CA MET A 70 6.69 -4.12 13.59
C MET A 70 7.29 -2.97 14.39
N HIS A 71 6.99 -2.94 15.69
CA HIS A 71 7.42 -1.89 16.60
C HIS A 71 8.52 -2.39 17.55
N PRO A 72 9.65 -1.66 17.73
CA PRO A 72 10.00 -0.41 17.03
C PRO A 72 10.34 -0.62 15.55
N LEU A 73 10.04 0.39 14.72
CA LEU A 73 10.30 0.35 13.27
C LEU A 73 11.78 0.06 12.97
N ASN A 74 12.02 -0.90 12.09
CA ASN A 74 13.33 -1.18 11.51
C ASN A 74 13.26 -1.06 9.99
N PRO A 75 13.79 0.02 9.39
CA PRO A 75 13.72 0.26 7.95
C PRO A 75 14.33 -0.86 7.10
N THR A 76 15.46 -1.45 7.52
CA THR A 76 16.10 -2.56 6.82
C THR A 76 15.21 -3.79 6.78
N LYS A 77 14.62 -4.19 7.91
CA LYS A 77 13.69 -5.34 7.97
C LYS A 77 12.41 -5.08 7.18
N LEU A 78 11.93 -3.84 7.17
CA LEU A 78 10.80 -3.42 6.33
C LEU A 78 11.13 -3.63 4.85
N LEU A 79 12.26 -3.09 4.37
CA LEU A 79 12.72 -3.27 3.00
C LEU A 79 12.89 -4.74 2.63
N GLN A 80 13.56 -5.53 3.46
CA GLN A 80 13.72 -6.97 3.24
C GLN A 80 12.37 -7.69 3.11
N THR A 81 11.38 -7.31 3.92
CA THR A 81 10.02 -7.87 3.86
C THR A 81 9.34 -7.52 2.54
N ILE A 82 9.49 -6.29 2.05
CA ILE A 82 8.93 -5.84 0.78
C ILE A 82 9.63 -6.55 -0.39
N VAL A 83 10.96 -6.52 -0.43
CA VAL A 83 11.79 -7.16 -1.47
C VAL A 83 11.48 -8.65 -1.57
N ARG A 84 11.32 -9.33 -0.43
CA ARG A 84 10.93 -10.76 -0.40
C ARG A 84 9.58 -11.00 -1.08
N GLN A 85 8.59 -10.14 -0.88
CA GLN A 85 7.29 -10.28 -1.53
C GLN A 85 7.35 -9.99 -3.03
N PHE A 86 8.14 -9.01 -3.44
CA PHE A 86 8.40 -8.75 -4.87
C PHE A 86 9.09 -9.95 -5.52
N TYR A 87 10.07 -10.55 -4.84
CA TYR A 87 10.79 -11.73 -5.33
C TYR A 87 9.86 -12.92 -5.54
N VAL A 88 9.07 -13.26 -4.52
CA VAL A 88 8.10 -14.37 -4.58
C VAL A 88 7.11 -14.15 -5.72
N ARG A 89 6.62 -12.92 -5.90
CA ARG A 89 5.72 -12.58 -6.99
C ARG A 89 6.37 -12.75 -8.36
N SER A 90 7.59 -12.24 -8.54
CA SER A 90 8.33 -12.35 -9.81
C SER A 90 8.55 -13.81 -10.21
N LEU A 91 8.81 -14.71 -9.25
CA LEU A 91 8.90 -16.15 -9.51
C LEU A 91 7.58 -16.75 -9.98
N GLN A 92 6.47 -16.36 -9.35
CA GLN A 92 5.13 -16.87 -9.67
C GLN A 92 4.68 -16.45 -11.08
N GLU A 93 4.97 -15.22 -11.50
CA GLU A 93 4.53 -14.68 -12.79
C GLU A 93 5.35 -15.22 -13.97
N ALA A 94 6.66 -15.43 -13.78
CA ALA A 94 7.53 -15.82 -14.88
C ALA A 94 7.61 -17.33 -15.13
N GLY A 95 7.26 -18.16 -14.14
CA GLY A 95 7.45 -19.61 -14.19
C GLY A 95 8.91 -20.08 -14.28
N LYS A 96 9.88 -19.14 -14.35
CA LYS A 96 11.33 -19.33 -14.40
C LYS A 96 12.07 -18.10 -13.89
N ALA A 97 13.37 -18.21 -13.60
CA ALA A 97 14.18 -17.09 -13.15
C ALA A 97 14.31 -16.01 -14.25
N THR A 98 13.91 -14.78 -13.92
CA THR A 98 14.05 -13.57 -14.75
C THR A 98 15.20 -12.68 -14.26
N PRO A 99 15.63 -11.67 -15.04
CA PRO A 99 16.56 -10.65 -14.53
C PRO A 99 16.08 -10.01 -13.23
N SER A 100 14.78 -9.74 -13.09
CA SER A 100 14.19 -9.23 -11.85
C SER A 100 14.34 -10.18 -10.66
N CYS A 101 14.20 -11.50 -10.88
CA CYS A 101 14.46 -12.48 -9.81
C CYS A 101 15.91 -12.43 -9.31
N GLN A 102 16.88 -12.25 -10.22
CA GLN A 102 18.30 -12.20 -9.85
C GLN A 102 18.61 -10.95 -9.03
N ILE A 103 18.12 -9.78 -9.45
CA ILE A 103 18.29 -8.50 -8.74
C ILE A 103 17.64 -8.56 -7.35
N LEU A 104 16.39 -9.02 -7.25
CA LEU A 104 15.71 -9.10 -5.96
C LEU A 104 16.35 -10.15 -5.04
N SER A 105 16.86 -11.25 -5.60
CA SER A 105 17.60 -12.24 -4.81
C SER A 105 18.93 -11.69 -4.30
N SER A 106 19.64 -10.84 -5.06
CA SER A 106 20.89 -10.26 -4.58
C SER A 106 20.66 -9.28 -3.43
N MET A 107 19.60 -8.47 -3.49
CA MET A 107 19.18 -7.57 -2.40
C MET A 107 18.85 -8.30 -1.10
N LEU A 108 18.35 -9.54 -1.17
CA LEU A 108 18.06 -10.35 0.02
C LEU A 108 19.31 -10.97 0.65
N ILE A 109 20.40 -11.07 -0.10
CA ILE A 109 21.67 -11.66 0.34
C ILE A 109 22.65 -10.58 0.81
N LYS A 110 22.66 -9.43 0.12
CA LYS A 110 23.52 -8.29 0.40
C LYS A 110 22.69 -7.20 1.07
N GLU A 111 23.02 -6.85 2.30
CA GLU A 111 22.34 -5.76 3.02
C GLU A 111 22.97 -4.38 2.73
N ASP A 112 24.20 -4.36 2.21
CA ASP A 112 24.90 -3.12 1.83
C ASP A 112 24.13 -2.40 0.72
N HIS A 113 23.94 -1.09 0.85
CA HIS A 113 23.25 -0.26 -0.14
C HIS A 113 21.82 -0.70 -0.50
N LEU A 114 21.15 -1.51 0.35
CA LEU A 114 19.81 -2.06 0.08
C LEU A 114 18.80 -1.00 -0.34
N ASN A 115 18.82 0.19 0.27
CA ASN A 115 17.92 1.28 -0.08
C ASN A 115 18.19 1.84 -1.48
N ASP A 116 19.45 1.94 -1.88
CA ASP A 116 19.84 2.48 -3.19
C ASP A 116 19.46 1.49 -4.29
N GLU A 117 19.78 0.20 -4.10
CA GLU A 117 19.38 -0.87 -5.01
C GLU A 117 17.85 -0.95 -5.13
N PHE A 118 17.13 -0.88 -4.01
CA PHE A 118 15.67 -0.89 -3.98
C PHE A 118 15.06 0.28 -4.77
N ASN A 119 15.60 1.48 -4.59
CA ASN A 119 15.16 2.66 -5.33
C ASN A 119 15.45 2.54 -6.83
N GLU A 120 16.63 2.04 -7.20
CA GLU A 120 16.99 1.80 -8.61
C GLU A 120 16.06 0.77 -9.25
N TYR A 121 15.79 -0.34 -8.55
CA TYR A 121 14.86 -1.37 -9.02
C TYR A 121 13.43 -0.85 -9.20
N LEU A 122 12.98 0.07 -8.34
CA LEU A 122 11.67 0.68 -8.47
C LEU A 122 11.63 1.81 -9.51
N SER A 123 12.75 2.30 -10.02
CA SER A 123 12.78 3.48 -10.91
C SER A 123 11.94 3.34 -12.19
N ASP A 124 11.72 2.11 -12.67
CA ASP A 124 10.92 1.82 -13.86
C ASP A 124 9.64 1.02 -13.58
N LYS A 125 9.31 0.72 -12.31
CA LYS A 125 8.23 -0.19 -11.92
C LYS A 125 6.99 0.49 -11.36
N CYS A 126 5.80 0.04 -11.78
CA CYS A 126 4.56 0.40 -11.08
C CYS A 126 4.38 -0.50 -9.84
N TYR A 127 4.38 0.08 -8.64
CA TYR A 127 4.27 -0.67 -7.39
C TYR A 127 3.01 -0.33 -6.57
N LEU A 128 2.51 -1.32 -5.84
CA LEU A 128 1.45 -1.19 -4.84
C LEU A 128 1.93 -1.74 -3.50
N VAL A 129 2.03 -0.88 -2.49
CA VAL A 129 2.45 -1.29 -1.14
C VAL A 129 1.35 -0.99 -0.13
N MET A 130 0.92 -2.01 0.60
CA MET A 130 -0.02 -1.91 1.72
C MET A 130 0.79 -1.93 3.03
N LEU A 131 0.69 -0.86 3.81
CA LEU A 131 1.31 -0.72 5.12
C LEU A 131 0.22 -0.73 6.18
N ASN A 132 0.25 -1.75 7.04
CA ASN A 132 -0.69 -1.88 8.13
C ASN A 132 0.00 -1.56 9.46
N ASP A 133 -0.78 -0.99 10.40
CA ASP A 133 -0.39 -0.71 11.78
C ASP A 133 0.72 0.35 11.93
N LEU A 134 0.60 1.43 11.14
CA LEU A 134 1.48 2.59 11.25
C LEU A 134 1.10 3.42 12.49
N SER A 135 2.05 3.58 13.41
CA SER A 135 1.78 4.16 14.74
C SER A 135 2.06 5.65 14.82
N THR A 136 3.02 6.17 14.05
CA THR A 136 3.42 7.58 14.17
C THR A 136 3.68 8.29 12.83
N ALA A 137 3.52 9.61 12.85
CA ALA A 137 3.90 10.47 11.72
C ALA A 137 5.41 10.43 11.42
N GLU A 138 6.24 10.17 12.42
CA GLU A 138 7.70 10.10 12.24
C GLU A 138 8.11 8.83 11.51
N GLU A 139 7.50 7.69 11.85
CA GLU A 139 7.64 6.45 11.08
C GLU A 139 7.20 6.65 9.63
N TRP A 140 6.09 7.36 9.39
CA TRP A 140 5.67 7.68 8.03
C TRP A 140 6.74 8.47 7.27
N LYS A 141 7.36 9.48 7.89
CA LYS A 141 8.43 10.26 7.24
C LYS A 141 9.64 9.40 6.90
N GLN A 142 9.98 8.42 7.73
CA GLN A 142 11.06 7.49 7.44
C GLN A 142 10.70 6.55 6.30
N ILE A 143 9.51 5.96 6.35
CA ILE A 143 9.04 5.00 5.35
C ILE A 143 8.86 5.65 3.97
N LYS A 144 8.29 6.86 3.90
CA LYS A 144 8.07 7.54 2.61
C LYS A 144 9.36 7.80 1.84
N MET A 145 10.49 7.99 2.55
CA MET A 145 11.80 8.22 1.91
C MET A 145 12.36 6.98 1.22
N LEU A 146 11.82 5.79 1.52
CA LEU A 146 12.23 4.53 0.90
C LEU A 146 11.64 4.35 -0.51
N PHE A 147 10.61 5.13 -0.87
CA PHE A 147 9.84 4.92 -2.09
C PHE A 147 10.03 6.07 -3.09
N PRO A 148 10.48 5.79 -4.32
CA PRO A 148 10.70 6.83 -5.30
C PRO A 148 9.37 7.21 -5.99
N ASP A 149 9.14 8.52 -6.19
CA ASP A 149 8.10 8.98 -7.12
C ASP A 149 8.63 8.91 -8.56
N ASN A 150 8.56 7.69 -9.11
CA ASN A 150 9.07 7.33 -10.44
C ASN A 150 8.14 7.69 -11.60
N LYS A 151 7.03 8.39 -11.33
CA LYS A 151 5.98 8.71 -12.30
C LYS A 151 5.48 7.47 -13.07
N LYS A 152 5.31 6.31 -12.41
CA LYS A 152 4.75 5.06 -12.98
C LYS A 152 3.34 4.70 -12.48
N GLY A 153 2.69 5.59 -11.75
CA GLY A 153 1.35 5.42 -11.23
C GLY A 153 1.29 4.56 -9.96
N SER A 154 2.40 4.50 -9.22
CA SER A 154 2.56 3.70 -8.00
C SER A 154 1.66 4.19 -6.86
N ARG A 155 1.30 3.27 -5.96
CA ARG A 155 0.33 3.52 -4.88
C ARG A 155 0.84 2.94 -3.57
N ILE A 156 0.73 3.73 -2.51
CA ILE A 156 0.90 3.26 -1.13
C ILE A 156 -0.46 3.39 -0.44
N ILE A 157 -0.92 2.29 0.14
CA ILE A 157 -2.09 2.29 1.01
C ILE A 157 -1.58 2.14 2.44
N VAL A 158 -1.97 3.05 3.31
CA VAL A 158 -1.67 2.99 4.74
C VAL A 158 -2.96 2.65 5.46
N PHE A 159 -2.99 1.61 6.29
CA PHE A 159 -4.11 1.35 7.20
C PHE A 159 -3.62 1.51 8.63
N THR A 160 -4.31 2.35 9.39
CA THR A 160 -3.94 2.71 10.76
C THR A 160 -5.20 2.97 11.59
N GLN A 161 -5.09 2.75 12.90
CA GLN A 161 -6.14 3.10 13.86
C GLN A 161 -6.01 4.56 14.36
N HIS A 162 -4.92 5.24 13.99
CA HIS A 162 -4.58 6.59 14.42
C HIS A 162 -5.03 7.61 13.38
N VAL A 163 -6.10 8.36 13.67
CA VAL A 163 -6.66 9.37 12.76
C VAL A 163 -5.65 10.48 12.44
N GLU A 164 -4.84 10.86 13.42
CA GLU A 164 -3.76 11.83 13.31
C GLU A 164 -2.68 11.35 12.34
N VAL A 165 -2.35 10.05 12.34
CA VAL A 165 -1.40 9.45 11.41
C VAL A 165 -2.01 9.35 10.03
N ALA A 166 -3.25 8.86 9.90
CA ALA A 166 -3.95 8.76 8.62
C ALA A 166 -4.06 10.12 7.93
N SER A 167 -4.47 11.14 8.67
CA SER A 167 -4.56 12.51 8.17
C SER A 167 -3.18 13.06 7.80
N PHE A 168 -2.13 12.78 8.57
CA PHE A 168 -0.76 13.20 8.27
C PHE A 168 -0.22 12.54 6.99
N CYS A 169 -0.42 11.24 6.80
CA CYS A 169 -0.02 10.52 5.59
C CYS A 169 -0.68 11.10 4.33
N ALA A 170 -1.90 11.62 4.49
CA ALA A 170 -2.67 12.22 3.43
C ALA A 170 -2.54 13.76 3.37
N ARG A 171 -1.56 14.39 4.02
CA ARG A 171 -1.29 15.84 3.85
C ARG A 171 -0.28 16.08 2.73
N THR A 172 -0.55 17.10 1.92
CA THR A 172 0.46 17.84 1.15
C THR A 172 0.60 19.22 1.76
N GLU A 173 1.70 19.92 1.47
CA GLU A 173 1.94 21.26 1.99
C GLU A 173 0.87 22.29 1.56
N GLU A 174 0.05 21.99 0.54
CA GLU A 174 -0.87 22.96 -0.06
C GLU A 174 -2.36 22.62 0.02
N VAL A 175 -2.77 21.38 0.37
CA VAL A 175 -4.19 20.97 0.34
C VAL A 175 -4.57 20.07 1.51
N ALA A 176 -5.67 20.41 2.19
CA ALA A 176 -6.27 19.58 3.22
C ALA A 176 -6.78 18.25 2.62
N PRO A 177 -6.56 17.09 3.28
CA PRO A 177 -6.99 15.81 2.74
C PRO A 177 -8.50 15.76 2.52
N GLU A 178 -8.95 15.29 1.36
CA GLU A 178 -10.33 14.89 1.16
C GLU A 178 -10.62 13.67 2.04
N GLN A 179 -11.46 13.85 3.07
CA GLN A 179 -11.97 12.75 3.87
C GLN A 179 -13.18 12.13 3.16
N MET A 180 -13.11 10.84 2.88
CA MET A 180 -14.20 10.07 2.31
C MET A 180 -14.58 8.94 3.25
N GLN A 181 -15.85 8.90 3.67
CA GLN A 181 -16.40 7.76 4.40
C GLN A 181 -16.52 6.57 3.44
N LEU A 182 -15.88 5.45 3.77
CA LEU A 182 -15.92 4.24 2.93
C LEU A 182 -17.15 3.37 3.26
N PHE A 183 -17.68 3.48 4.47
CA PHE A 183 -18.77 2.63 4.95
C PHE A 183 -19.73 3.35 5.93
N ALA A 184 -21.02 3.02 5.84
CA ALA A 184 -22.11 3.81 6.42
C ALA A 184 -22.27 3.68 7.95
N ASP A 185 -21.66 2.66 8.59
CA ASP A 185 -21.72 2.43 10.04
C ASP A 185 -20.60 3.15 10.83
N GLN A 186 -19.90 4.08 10.18
CA GLN A 186 -18.93 5.01 10.77
C GLN A 186 -17.57 4.44 11.20
N THR A 187 -17.18 3.22 10.78
CA THR A 187 -15.92 2.62 11.27
C THR A 187 -14.72 2.78 10.35
N LEU A 188 -14.91 3.02 9.04
CA LEU A 188 -13.81 3.06 8.07
C LEU A 188 -13.84 4.32 7.16
N TYR A 189 -12.73 5.05 7.16
CA TYR A 189 -12.56 6.30 6.40
C TYR A 189 -11.31 6.24 5.53
N ALA A 190 -11.31 6.95 4.40
CA ALA A 190 -10.12 7.15 3.58
C ALA A 190 -9.79 8.63 3.43
N PHE A 191 -8.50 8.93 3.50
CA PHE A 191 -7.88 10.20 3.22
C PHE A 191 -6.94 10.02 2.02
N ARG A 192 -6.83 11.05 1.18
CA ARG A 192 -6.05 10.98 -0.05
C ARG A 192 -5.17 12.21 -0.25
N CYS A 193 -3.94 11.99 -0.72
CA CYS A 193 -3.09 13.05 -1.25
C CYS A 193 -2.24 12.66 -2.46
N LYS A 194 -1.65 13.68 -3.09
CA LYS A 194 -0.56 13.54 -4.06
C LYS A 194 0.77 13.57 -3.32
N MET A 195 1.81 12.85 -3.76
CA MET A 195 3.17 13.16 -3.31
C MET A 195 3.71 14.25 -4.23
N ILE A 196 4.13 15.38 -3.68
CA ILE A 196 4.90 16.39 -4.43
C ILE A 196 6.36 16.10 -4.10
N SER A 197 7.12 15.70 -5.13
CA SER A 197 8.57 15.50 -5.09
C SER A 197 9.31 16.81 -5.29
#